data_AF-A0A837CQK7-F1
#
_entry.id   AF-A0A837CQK7-F1
#
_cell.length_a   1.000
_cell.length_b   1.000
_cell.length_c   1.000
_cell.angle_alpha   90.00
_cell.angle_beta   90.00
_cell.angle_gamma   90.00
#
_symmetry.space_group_name_H-M   'P 1'
#
loop_
_entity.id
_entity.type
_entity.pdbx_description
1 polymer ?
#
loop_
_entity_poly.entity_id
_entity_poly.type
_entity_poly.pdbx_seq_one_letter_code
_entity_poly.pdbx_strand_id
1 'polypeptide(L)'
;MSAGLERVGLGRFAAIGERTARVVTVASVSFGRSILWLLAAIIVGCGVWMLLPLSKGNSAEPVKPELASVEMAPSGDAAVAVTPGSEAQAAAELDRLRISSQTWRRGGLGSKALVTFTLRNDNDYAVKDLAIVCAFARRDGSHLTDRSRVLADTVSMKSRKTFARIPVGYVNVNADQAKCSLVAARRA
;
A
#
# COMPACT_ATOMS: atom_id res chain seq x y z
N MET A 1 50.68 28.13 25.64
CA MET A 1 50.34 28.66 26.98
C MET A 1 48.96 28.14 27.33
N SER A 2 48.96 27.32 28.37
CA SER A 2 47.87 26.53 28.93
C SER A 2 46.93 27.40 29.76
N ALA A 3 45.62 27.25 29.54
CA ALA A 3 44.59 27.54 30.53
C ALA A 3 43.90 26.20 30.85
N GLY A 4 43.99 25.76 32.10
CA GLY A 4 43.48 24.48 32.59
C GLY A 4 42.25 24.60 33.48
N LEU A 5 41.68 23.42 33.75
CA LEU A 5 40.92 22.94 34.94
C LEU A 5 39.68 23.74 35.40
N GLU A 6 38.59 23.17 35.93
CA GLU A 6 38.03 21.82 36.06
C GLU A 6 36.68 21.97 36.78
N ARG A 7 35.88 20.88 36.79
CA ARG A 7 34.77 20.55 37.73
C ARG A 7 33.51 21.41 37.78
N VAL A 8 32.42 20.83 37.31
CA VAL A 8 31.17 20.47 38.04
C VAL A 8 30.46 19.43 37.15
N GLY A 9 29.96 18.26 37.53
CA GLY A 9 29.82 17.53 38.79
C GLY A 9 29.05 16.24 38.45
N LEU A 10 29.52 15.10 38.97
CA LEU A 10 28.77 13.83 38.96
C LEU A 10 27.45 14.00 39.74
N GLY A 11 26.34 13.55 39.18
CA GLY A 11 25.04 13.62 39.84
C GLY A 11 23.99 12.65 39.29
N ARG A 12 23.98 11.43 39.85
CA ARG A 12 22.84 10.51 39.99
C ARG A 12 22.19 9.93 38.73
N PHE A 13 22.72 8.77 38.34
CA PHE A 13 21.87 7.63 37.98
C PHE A 13 21.19 7.10 39.26
N ALA A 14 19.88 7.30 39.40
CA ALA A 14 18.99 6.49 40.23
C ALA A 14 17.53 6.88 39.98
N ALA A 15 16.67 5.86 39.89
CA ALA A 15 15.22 5.95 40.08
C ALA A 15 14.35 6.47 38.91
N ILE A 16 14.27 5.71 37.82
CA ILE A 16 13.03 5.60 37.01
C ILE A 16 12.76 4.10 36.78
N GLY A 17 12.57 3.36 37.88
CA GLY A 17 12.37 1.90 37.88
C GLY A 17 11.11 1.42 38.59
N GLU A 18 10.24 2.30 39.10
CA GLU A 18 9.17 1.91 40.03
C GLU A 18 7.76 2.44 39.67
N ARG A 19 7.50 2.77 38.40
CA ARG A 19 6.12 3.13 37.94
C ARG A 19 5.45 2.14 37.00
N THR A 20 6.12 1.06 36.61
CA THR A 20 5.56 0.05 35.70
C THR A 20 5.06 -1.21 36.41
N ALA A 21 5.23 -1.32 37.73
CA ALA A 21 4.87 -2.53 38.50
C ALA A 21 3.49 -2.50 39.20
N ARG A 22 2.69 -1.44 39.03
CA ARG A 22 1.41 -1.28 39.78
C ARG A 22 0.15 -1.10 38.94
N VAL A 23 0.16 -1.57 37.69
CA VAL A 23 -1.03 -1.55 36.79
C VAL A 23 -1.40 -2.95 36.28
N VAL A 24 -0.67 -4.01 36.65
CA VAL A 24 -0.84 -5.35 36.06
C VAL A 24 -1.76 -6.30 36.85
N THR A 25 -2.22 -5.94 38.06
CA THR A 25 -2.92 -6.91 38.94
C THR A 25 -4.42 -6.72 39.16
N VAL A 26 -5.11 -5.83 38.42
CA VAL A 26 -6.57 -5.62 38.61
C VAL A 26 -7.44 -5.96 37.38
N ALA A 27 -6.84 -6.30 36.23
CA ALA A 27 -7.60 -6.49 34.98
C ALA A 27 -7.70 -7.94 34.46
N SER A 28 -7.46 -8.96 35.29
CA SER A 28 -7.40 -10.36 34.81
C SER A 28 -8.65 -11.21 35.06
N VAL A 29 -9.66 -10.72 35.79
CA VAL A 29 -10.88 -11.53 36.09
C VAL A 29 -12.09 -11.12 35.23
N SER A 30 -12.15 -9.89 34.73
CA SER A 30 -13.26 -9.40 33.91
C SER A 30 -13.16 -9.79 32.43
N PHE A 31 -11.95 -10.03 31.92
CA PHE A 31 -11.70 -10.29 30.51
C PHE A 31 -12.13 -11.71 30.09
N GLY A 32 -11.88 -12.73 30.91
CA GLY A 32 -12.28 -14.12 30.62
C GLY A 32 -13.79 -14.32 30.60
N ARG A 33 -14.52 -13.63 31.50
CA ARG A 33 -15.98 -13.72 31.59
C ARG A 33 -16.67 -13.03 30.40
N SER A 34 -16.11 -11.91 29.92
CA SER A 34 -16.57 -11.21 28.71
C SER A 34 -16.39 -12.05 27.45
N ILE A 35 -15.25 -12.74 27.31
CA ILE A 35 -14.98 -13.64 26.17
C ILE A 35 -15.95 -14.83 26.16
N LEU A 36 -16.23 -15.43 27.32
CA LEU A 36 -17.20 -16.54 27.44
C LEU A 36 -18.62 -16.13 27.03
N TRP A 37 -19.06 -14.93 27.40
CA TRP A 37 -20.36 -14.39 26.97
C TRP A 37 -20.40 -14.08 25.47
N LEU A 38 -19.32 -13.55 24.90
CA LEU A 38 -19.22 -13.31 23.44
C LEU A 38 -19.28 -14.62 22.65
N LEU A 39 -18.56 -15.65 23.07
CA LEU A 39 -18.60 -16.96 22.42
C LEU A 39 -19.98 -17.62 22.51
N ALA A 40 -20.63 -17.54 23.68
CA ALA A 40 -22.00 -18.03 23.84
C ALA A 40 -22.99 -17.29 22.93
N ALA A 41 -22.88 -15.96 22.80
CA ALA A 41 -23.72 -15.17 21.92
C ALA A 41 -23.52 -15.51 20.43
N ILE A 42 -22.27 -15.78 20.00
CA ILE A 42 -21.97 -16.20 18.61
C ILE A 42 -22.59 -17.57 18.33
N ILE A 43 -22.48 -18.54 19.24
CA ILE A 43 -23.06 -19.88 19.05
C ILE A 43 -24.58 -19.82 18.94
N VAL A 44 -25.24 -19.03 19.79
CA VAL A 44 -26.70 -18.82 19.71
C VAL A 44 -27.09 -18.08 18.43
N GLY A 45 -26.34 -17.05 18.02
CA GLY A 45 -26.57 -16.32 16.78
C GLY A 45 -26.43 -17.19 15.52
N CYS A 46 -25.38 -18.01 15.43
CA CYS A 46 -25.18 -18.96 14.33
C CYS A 46 -26.23 -20.07 14.31
N GLY A 47 -26.66 -20.57 15.47
CA GLY A 47 -27.73 -21.56 15.57
C GLY A 47 -29.09 -21.00 15.08
N VAL A 48 -29.37 -19.74 15.38
CA VAL A 48 -30.58 -19.05 14.89
C VAL A 48 -30.53 -18.79 13.38
N TRP A 49 -29.35 -18.50 12.81
CA TRP A 49 -29.20 -18.30 11.36
C TRP A 49 -29.39 -19.58 10.53
N MET A 50 -29.18 -20.77 11.11
CA MET A 50 -29.41 -22.05 10.44
C MET A 50 -30.88 -22.48 10.41
N LEU A 51 -31.77 -21.77 11.13
CA LEU A 51 -33.20 -22.05 11.17
C LEU A 51 -34.02 -21.17 10.21
N LEU A 52 -33.38 -20.34 9.38
CA LEU A 52 -34.08 -19.71 8.26
C LEU A 52 -34.12 -20.68 7.07
N PRO A 53 -35.31 -21.12 6.61
CA PRO A 53 -35.42 -21.84 5.36
C PRO A 53 -34.95 -20.92 4.23
N LEU A 54 -33.95 -21.39 3.49
CA LEU A 54 -33.45 -20.79 2.27
C LEU A 54 -34.62 -20.72 1.27
N SER A 55 -35.31 -19.58 1.26
CA SER A 55 -36.36 -19.29 0.29
C SER A 55 -35.79 -19.30 -1.12
N LYS A 56 -36.18 -20.36 -1.82
CA LYS A 56 -36.26 -20.54 -3.26
C LYS A 56 -36.66 -19.24 -3.97
N GLY A 57 -35.85 -18.80 -4.94
CA GLY A 57 -36.32 -17.95 -6.04
C GLY A 57 -35.40 -16.82 -6.45
N ASN A 58 -34.51 -17.07 -7.42
CA ASN A 58 -34.41 -16.20 -8.60
C ASN A 58 -33.78 -16.99 -9.75
N SER A 59 -34.62 -17.75 -10.47
CA SER A 59 -34.31 -18.12 -11.85
C SER A 59 -34.27 -16.84 -12.66
N ALA A 60 -33.06 -16.31 -12.90
CA ALA A 60 -32.84 -15.37 -13.97
C ALA A 60 -32.62 -16.20 -15.25
N GLU A 61 -33.68 -16.20 -16.05
CA GLU A 61 -33.79 -16.72 -17.41
C GLU A 61 -32.61 -16.26 -18.29
N PRO A 62 -32.04 -17.14 -19.15
CA PRO A 62 -31.03 -16.72 -20.11
C PRO A 62 -31.72 -15.94 -21.24
N VAL A 63 -31.51 -14.63 -21.26
CA VAL A 63 -31.90 -13.78 -22.38
C VAL A 63 -31.12 -14.23 -23.62
N LYS A 64 -31.84 -14.91 -24.51
CA LYS A 64 -31.51 -15.20 -25.89
C LYS A 64 -31.18 -13.89 -26.63
N PRO A 65 -29.94 -13.67 -27.12
CA PRO A 65 -29.72 -12.64 -28.12
C PRO A 65 -30.20 -13.16 -29.47
N GLU A 66 -31.28 -12.55 -29.95
CA GLU A 66 -31.81 -12.69 -31.30
C GLU A 66 -30.75 -12.28 -32.32
N LEU A 67 -30.51 -13.18 -33.27
CA LEU A 67 -29.62 -13.02 -34.40
C LEU A 67 -30.11 -11.88 -35.30
N ALA A 68 -29.46 -10.72 -35.22
CA ALA A 68 -29.43 -9.77 -36.32
C ALA A 68 -28.17 -10.04 -37.13
N SER A 69 -28.33 -10.86 -38.17
CA SER A 69 -27.38 -11.06 -39.26
C SER A 69 -27.16 -9.71 -39.96
N VAL A 70 -26.01 -9.08 -39.73
CA VAL A 70 -25.49 -8.05 -40.64
C VAL A 70 -24.31 -8.66 -41.38
N GLU A 71 -24.54 -8.76 -42.69
CA GLU A 71 -23.63 -9.11 -43.77
C GLU A 71 -22.17 -8.74 -43.50
N MET A 72 -21.31 -9.76 -43.60
CA MET A 72 -19.86 -9.64 -43.63
C MET A 72 -19.41 -9.03 -44.96
N ALA A 73 -18.66 -7.92 -44.91
CA ALA A 73 -17.71 -7.56 -45.97
C ALA A 73 -16.38 -7.14 -45.33
N PRO A 74 -15.23 -7.71 -45.76
CA PRO A 74 -13.96 -7.63 -45.05
C PRO A 74 -13.16 -6.41 -45.49
N SER A 75 -12.53 -5.72 -44.55
CA SER A 75 -11.37 -4.87 -44.83
C SER A 75 -10.61 -4.56 -43.55
N GLY A 76 -9.30 -4.82 -43.58
CA GLY A 76 -8.36 -4.15 -42.69
C GLY A 76 -7.87 -5.01 -41.55
N ASP A 77 -7.06 -5.99 -41.90
CA ASP A 77 -5.97 -6.55 -41.12
C ASP A 77 -5.33 -5.52 -40.16
N ALA A 78 -5.51 -5.75 -38.86
CA ALA A 78 -4.58 -5.33 -37.81
C ALA A 78 -4.83 -6.24 -36.61
N ALA A 79 -4.45 -7.50 -36.77
CA ALA A 79 -4.19 -8.37 -35.64
C ALA A 79 -3.12 -7.69 -34.76
N VAL A 80 -3.56 -6.95 -33.73
CA VAL A 80 -2.70 -6.67 -32.59
C VAL A 80 -2.53 -8.02 -31.91
N ALA A 81 -1.50 -8.74 -32.34
CA ALA A 81 -0.93 -9.83 -31.58
C ALA A 81 -0.55 -9.23 -30.22
N VAL A 82 -1.41 -9.42 -29.23
CA VAL A 82 -1.05 -9.24 -27.83
C VAL A 82 -0.03 -10.33 -27.55
N THR A 83 1.23 -10.02 -27.80
CA THR A 83 2.35 -10.93 -27.57
C THR A 83 2.34 -11.28 -26.08
N PRO A 84 2.09 -12.54 -25.70
CA PRO A 84 2.08 -12.95 -24.28
C PRO A 84 3.43 -12.75 -23.58
N GLY A 85 4.48 -12.37 -24.32
CA GLY A 85 5.78 -12.01 -23.78
C GLY A 85 5.81 -10.65 -23.05
N SER A 86 4.98 -9.68 -23.41
CA SER A 86 5.12 -8.31 -22.87
C SER A 86 4.72 -8.20 -21.39
N GLU A 87 3.71 -8.94 -20.96
CA GLU A 87 3.26 -8.94 -19.55
C GLU A 87 4.22 -9.73 -18.67
N ALA A 88 4.70 -10.88 -19.16
CA ALA A 88 5.69 -11.70 -18.47
C ALA A 88 7.04 -10.97 -18.32
N GLN A 89 7.46 -10.21 -19.34
CA GLN A 89 8.65 -9.36 -19.30
C GLN A 89 8.48 -8.20 -18.30
N ALA A 90 7.33 -7.53 -18.29
CA ALA A 90 7.04 -6.46 -17.33
C ALA A 90 7.03 -6.97 -15.88
N ALA A 91 6.45 -8.15 -15.63
CA ALA A 91 6.46 -8.78 -14.30
C ALA A 91 7.88 -9.18 -13.86
N ALA A 92 8.67 -9.79 -14.77
CA ALA A 92 10.06 -10.16 -14.49
C ALA A 92 10.95 -8.93 -14.24
N GLU A 93 10.68 -7.80 -14.88
CA GLU A 93 11.40 -6.54 -14.65
C GLU A 93 11.15 -5.95 -13.26
N LEU A 94 9.98 -6.24 -12.67
CA LEU A 94 9.57 -5.74 -11.36
C LEU A 94 10.04 -6.63 -10.19
N ASP A 95 10.27 -7.93 -10.41
CA ASP A 95 10.50 -8.93 -9.34
C ASP A 95 11.66 -8.57 -8.39
N ARG A 96 12.77 -8.05 -8.92
CA ARG A 96 13.95 -7.61 -8.13
C ARG A 96 14.06 -6.10 -7.97
N LEU A 97 12.98 -5.37 -8.23
CA LEU A 97 12.84 -3.94 -8.00
C LEU A 97 12.00 -3.70 -6.75
N ARG A 98 12.53 -2.97 -5.76
CA ARG A 98 11.75 -2.62 -4.56
C ARG A 98 11.96 -1.20 -4.10
N ILE A 99 10.90 -0.60 -3.58
CA ILE A 99 10.98 0.65 -2.82
C ILE A 99 11.44 0.29 -1.40
N SER A 100 12.67 0.63 -1.04
CA SER A 100 13.25 0.30 0.27
C SER A 100 12.84 1.27 1.38
N SER A 101 12.51 2.50 1.01
CA SER A 101 12.03 3.53 1.93
C SER A 101 11.17 4.50 1.17
N GLN A 102 10.15 5.04 1.83
CA GLN A 102 9.28 6.06 1.28
C GLN A 102 8.82 7.00 2.38
N THR A 103 8.77 8.27 2.04
CA THR A 103 8.13 9.32 2.83
C THR A 103 7.37 10.21 1.88
N TRP A 104 6.40 10.93 2.41
CA TRP A 104 5.66 11.89 1.63
C TRP A 104 5.39 13.11 2.48
N ARG A 105 5.09 14.21 1.81
CA ARG A 105 4.62 15.43 2.46
C ARG A 105 3.74 16.21 1.51
N ARG A 106 2.90 17.07 2.07
CA ARG A 106 2.21 18.10 1.31
C ARG A 106 3.15 19.27 1.01
N GLY A 107 2.96 19.88 -0.16
CA GLY A 107 3.54 21.15 -0.57
C GLY A 107 2.50 21.98 -1.32
N GLY A 108 2.89 23.13 -1.88
CA GLY A 108 2.00 23.97 -2.70
C GLY A 108 0.69 24.32 -2.00
N LEU A 109 0.77 24.98 -0.83
CA LEU A 109 -0.37 25.34 0.02
C LEU A 109 -1.17 24.17 0.61
N GLY A 110 -0.61 22.97 0.60
CA GLY A 110 -1.22 21.80 1.23
C GLY A 110 -1.96 20.87 0.28
N SER A 111 -2.07 21.19 -1.01
CA SER A 111 -2.81 20.35 -1.96
C SER A 111 -1.92 19.48 -2.83
N LYS A 112 -0.61 19.78 -2.95
CA LYS A 112 0.32 19.03 -3.82
C LYS A 112 1.05 17.96 -3.02
N ALA A 113 1.03 16.71 -3.49
CA ALA A 113 1.79 15.62 -2.90
C ALA A 113 3.21 15.55 -3.47
N LEU A 114 4.19 15.58 -2.57
CA LEU A 114 5.60 15.38 -2.85
C LEU A 114 6.04 14.09 -2.17
N VAL A 115 6.50 13.13 -2.95
CA VAL A 115 6.99 11.84 -2.44
C VAL A 115 8.51 11.79 -2.52
N THR A 116 9.13 11.24 -1.49
CA THR A 116 10.55 10.91 -1.48
C THR A 116 10.66 9.42 -1.26
N PHE A 117 11.26 8.69 -2.20
CA PHE A 117 11.44 7.26 -2.04
C PHE A 117 12.79 6.81 -2.57
N THR A 118 13.24 5.67 -2.07
CA THR A 118 14.49 5.07 -2.47
C THR A 118 14.20 3.75 -3.15
N LEU A 119 14.56 3.66 -4.42
CA LEU A 119 14.46 2.45 -5.21
C LEU A 119 15.74 1.63 -5.08
N ARG A 120 15.60 0.34 -4.86
CA ARG A 120 16.68 -0.64 -4.98
C ARG A 120 16.44 -1.51 -6.21
N ASN A 121 17.42 -1.54 -7.08
CA ASN A 121 17.47 -2.40 -8.25
C ASN A 121 18.47 -3.53 -7.97
N ASP A 122 17.99 -4.72 -7.65
CA ASP A 122 18.84 -5.91 -7.48
C ASP A 122 18.94 -6.73 -8.78
N ASN A 123 18.48 -6.22 -9.93
CA ASN A 123 18.72 -6.82 -11.23
C ASN A 123 20.18 -6.64 -11.70
N ASP A 124 20.56 -7.49 -12.65
CA ASP A 124 21.79 -7.48 -13.44
C ASP A 124 21.73 -6.55 -14.66
N TYR A 125 20.67 -5.76 -14.78
CA TYR A 125 20.47 -4.74 -15.81
C TYR A 125 19.99 -3.44 -15.20
N ALA A 126 20.25 -2.33 -15.89
CA ALA A 126 19.71 -1.03 -15.55
C ALA A 126 18.24 -0.94 -15.99
N VAL A 127 17.48 -0.11 -15.27
CA VAL A 127 16.05 0.11 -15.53
C VAL A 127 15.77 1.60 -15.67
N LYS A 128 14.78 1.97 -16.47
CA LYS A 128 14.31 3.33 -16.73
C LYS A 128 12.79 3.37 -16.82
N ASP A 129 12.23 4.57 -16.96
CA ASP A 129 10.79 4.79 -17.15
C ASP A 129 9.93 4.13 -16.06
N LEU A 130 10.29 4.41 -14.81
CA LEU A 130 9.63 3.82 -13.65
C LEU A 130 8.23 4.41 -13.49
N ALA A 131 7.20 3.59 -13.58
CA ALA A 131 5.84 3.96 -13.25
C ALA A 131 5.56 3.62 -11.78
N ILE A 132 5.23 4.65 -11.01
CA ILE A 132 4.77 4.53 -9.63
C ILE A 132 3.29 4.88 -9.52
N VAL A 133 2.60 4.20 -8.61
CA VAL A 133 1.27 4.58 -8.15
C VAL A 133 1.33 4.76 -6.65
N CYS A 134 0.82 5.89 -6.17
CA CYS A 134 0.72 6.20 -4.75
C CYS A 134 -0.75 6.28 -4.37
N ALA A 135 -1.14 5.43 -3.42
CA ALA A 135 -2.46 5.47 -2.79
C ALA A 135 -2.42 6.35 -1.55
N PHE A 136 -3.37 7.28 -1.44
CA PHE A 136 -3.52 8.19 -0.33
C PHE A 136 -4.75 7.81 0.49
N ALA A 137 -4.58 7.78 1.81
CA ALA A 137 -5.62 7.39 2.75
C ALA A 137 -5.70 8.38 3.91
N ARG A 138 -6.87 8.43 4.55
CA ARG A 138 -7.08 9.12 5.83
C ARG A 138 -6.34 8.40 6.96
N ARG A 139 -6.28 9.03 8.13
CA ARG A 139 -5.70 8.44 9.35
C ARG A 139 -6.37 7.12 9.77
N ASP A 140 -7.67 6.96 9.49
CA ASP A 140 -8.44 5.74 9.75
C ASP A 140 -8.18 4.61 8.73
N GLY A 141 -7.35 4.87 7.71
CA GLY A 141 -7.04 3.92 6.64
C GLY A 141 -8.01 3.95 5.46
N SER A 142 -9.08 4.75 5.51
CA SER A 142 -10.01 4.87 4.37
C SER A 142 -9.29 5.45 3.16
N HIS A 143 -9.42 4.81 2.01
CA HIS A 143 -8.87 5.29 0.74
C HIS A 143 -9.51 6.63 0.33
N LEU A 144 -8.71 7.51 -0.26
CA LEU A 144 -9.18 8.81 -0.77
C LEU A 144 -8.89 8.99 -2.26
N THR A 145 -7.65 8.74 -2.68
CA THR A 145 -7.19 9.09 -4.02
C THR A 145 -5.95 8.29 -4.38
N ASP A 146 -5.85 7.89 -5.64
CA ASP A 146 -4.62 7.36 -6.22
C ASP A 146 -3.99 8.38 -7.17
N ARG A 147 -2.66 8.42 -7.19
CA ARG A 147 -1.89 9.23 -8.15
C ARG A 147 -0.76 8.42 -8.74
N SER A 148 -0.67 8.46 -10.07
CA SER A 148 0.39 7.81 -10.82
C SER A 148 1.41 8.82 -11.33
N ARG A 149 2.66 8.38 -11.46
CA ARG A 149 3.74 9.17 -12.08
C ARG A 149 4.72 8.25 -12.77
N VAL A 150 5.14 8.64 -13.98
CA VAL A 150 6.28 8.02 -14.67
C VAL A 150 7.53 8.86 -14.44
N LEU A 151 8.64 8.21 -14.15
CA LEU A 151 9.95 8.79 -13.92
C LEU A 151 10.91 8.28 -15.00
N ALA A 152 11.35 9.18 -15.89
CA ALA A 152 12.23 8.85 -17.02
C ALA A 152 13.69 8.54 -16.61
N ASP A 153 13.99 8.71 -15.33
CA ASP A 153 15.30 8.49 -14.74
C ASP A 153 15.74 7.03 -14.80
N THR A 154 17.00 6.80 -15.18
CA THR A 154 17.64 5.48 -15.12
C THR A 154 18.13 5.16 -13.70
N VAL A 155 18.00 3.90 -13.31
CA VAL A 155 18.58 3.29 -12.11
C VAL A 155 19.50 2.15 -12.54
N SER A 156 20.79 2.27 -12.23
CA SER A 156 21.81 1.30 -12.62
C SER A 156 21.54 -0.09 -12.03
N MET A 157 22.12 -1.13 -12.64
CA MET A 157 22.09 -2.49 -12.10
C MET A 157 22.69 -2.56 -10.70
N LYS A 158 22.21 -3.48 -9.86
CA LYS A 158 22.70 -3.73 -8.49
C LYS A 158 22.90 -2.46 -7.66
N SER A 159 22.04 -1.46 -7.84
CA SER A 159 22.22 -0.13 -7.27
C SER A 159 20.99 0.34 -6.49
N ARG A 160 21.16 1.51 -5.86
CA ARG A 160 20.09 2.20 -5.13
C ARG A 160 20.05 3.66 -5.57
N LYS A 161 18.86 4.16 -5.89
CA LYS A 161 18.64 5.57 -6.26
C LYS A 161 17.52 6.18 -5.43
N THR A 162 17.76 7.37 -4.90
CA THR A 162 16.74 8.13 -4.15
C THR A 162 16.13 9.19 -5.05
N PHE A 163 14.81 9.14 -5.15
CA PHE A 163 13.98 10.11 -5.83
C PHE A 163 13.41 11.07 -4.79
N ALA A 164 13.93 12.30 -4.73
CA ALA A 164 13.58 13.25 -3.68
C ALA A 164 12.51 14.25 -4.16
N ARG A 165 11.47 14.47 -3.34
CA ARG A 165 10.43 15.49 -3.55
C ARG A 165 9.76 15.41 -4.93
N ILE A 166 9.54 14.20 -5.43
CA ILE A 166 8.85 13.95 -6.69
C ILE A 166 7.38 14.41 -6.57
N PRO A 167 6.92 15.32 -7.43
CA PRO A 167 5.52 15.70 -7.46
C PRO A 167 4.69 14.61 -8.14
N VAL A 168 3.71 14.04 -7.42
CA VAL A 168 2.81 13.01 -7.98
C VAL A 168 1.43 13.57 -8.33
N GLY A 169 1.13 14.81 -7.93
CA GLY A 169 -0.11 15.50 -8.29
C GLY A 169 -0.78 16.15 -7.08
N TYR A 170 -2.04 16.54 -7.26
CA TYR A 170 -2.86 17.10 -6.19
C TYR A 170 -3.63 16.01 -5.45
N VAL A 171 -3.71 16.10 -4.13
CA VAL A 171 -4.37 15.09 -3.28
C VAL A 171 -5.44 15.74 -2.41
N ASN A 172 -6.37 14.91 -1.93
CA ASN A 172 -7.37 15.34 -0.97
C ASN A 172 -6.68 15.91 0.28
N VAL A 173 -7.19 17.04 0.78
CA VAL A 173 -6.66 17.73 1.97
C VAL A 173 -6.66 16.85 3.23
N ASN A 174 -7.59 15.88 3.30
CA ASN A 174 -7.76 14.96 4.42
C ASN A 174 -6.83 13.72 4.35
N ALA A 175 -5.95 13.62 3.35
CA ALA A 175 -4.99 12.51 3.30
C ALA A 175 -4.00 12.61 4.47
N ASP A 176 -3.77 11.56 5.24
CA ASP A 176 -2.76 11.56 6.31
C ASP A 176 -1.70 10.48 6.09
N GLN A 177 -1.97 9.54 5.20
CA GLN A 177 -1.10 8.43 4.90
C GLN A 177 -0.94 8.33 3.38
N ALA A 178 0.22 7.84 2.95
CA ALA A 178 0.48 7.50 1.56
C ALA A 178 1.35 6.25 1.48
N LYS A 179 1.06 5.40 0.49
CA LYS A 179 1.88 4.25 0.14
C LYS A 179 2.05 4.20 -1.37
N CYS A 180 3.30 4.20 -1.82
CA CYS A 180 3.65 4.06 -3.21
C CYS A 180 4.09 2.63 -3.52
N SER A 181 3.71 2.16 -4.70
CA SER A 181 4.13 0.90 -5.30
C SER A 181 4.65 1.13 -6.71
N LEU A 182 5.54 0.26 -7.16
CA LEU A 182 5.95 0.19 -8.56
C LEU A 182 4.88 -0.58 -9.32
N VAL A 183 4.51 -0.07 -10.49
CA VAL A 183 3.56 -0.74 -11.38
C VAL A 183 4.18 -1.12 -12.72
N ALA A 184 5.23 -0.40 -13.15
CA ALA A 184 6.00 -0.76 -14.32
C ALA A 184 7.42 -0.19 -14.24
N ALA A 185 8.32 -0.80 -14.99
CA ALA A 185 9.66 -0.32 -15.31
C ALA A 185 9.99 -0.82 -16.72
N ARG A 186 11.02 -0.25 -17.35
CA ARG A 186 11.58 -0.74 -18.61
C ARG A 186 13.07 -1.04 -18.43
N ARG A 187 13.59 -2.09 -19.06
CA ARG A 187 15.04 -2.26 -19.21
C ARG A 187 15.66 -1.08 -19.97
N ALA A 188 16.80 -0.58 -19.47
CA ALA A 188 17.48 0.60 -20.02
C ALA A 188 18.29 0.32 -21.27
#